data_AF-A0A173SPF4-F1
#
_entry.id   AF-A0A173SPF4-F1
#
_cell.length_a   1.000
_cell.length_b   1.000
_cell.length_c   1.000
_cell.angle_alpha   90.00
_cell.angle_beta   90.00
_cell.angle_gamma   90.00
#
_symmetry.space_group_name_H-M   'P 1'
#
loop_
_entity.id
_entity.type
_entity.pdbx_description
1 polymer ?
#
loop_
_entity_poly.entity_id
_entity_poly.type
_entity_poly.pdbx_seq_one_letter_code
_entity_poly.pdbx_strand_id
1 'polypeptide(L)'
;MSYDELELDKLGDEKSALFFLISDTDTTYNFLVALAFSQMFNLLCERADNTYGGRLPYHVRVLWDEAANTGQVPGLEKIVAVIRSREISLTLFYQAMSQCKALYKDHSETIMGNMDSIVFLGGREASTLKDISENWLGKATISMQTEGRSRGQSESYSQNMQRLGRELMTTSEITTMPGDKCILQLRGLPPFLSPKYDLKKHPNYKYTAEFDKKKNAFRLESLFRHRPLRLKPEDEYTVYEVDGSDTDEEADLLNFDDLDSDEFV
;
A
#
# COMPACT_ATOMS: atom_id res chain seq x y z
N MET A 1 -16.20 25.48 20.78
CA MET A 1 -15.24 24.65 20.03
C MET A 1 -15.97 23.41 19.57
N SER A 2 -16.31 23.31 18.29
CA SER A 2 -16.77 22.04 17.71
C SER A 2 -15.52 21.23 17.41
N TYR A 3 -15.23 20.24 18.25
CA TYR A 3 -14.21 19.24 17.95
C TYR A 3 -14.77 18.34 16.85
N ASP A 4 -14.11 18.32 15.69
CA ASP A 4 -14.38 17.38 14.62
C ASP A 4 -13.33 16.26 14.71
N GLU A 5 -13.75 15.11 15.24
CA GLU A 5 -12.89 13.92 15.36
C GLU A 5 -12.91 13.05 14.10
N LEU A 6 -13.50 13.55 13.00
CA LEU A 6 -13.75 12.81 11.75
C LEU A 6 -14.56 11.51 11.95
N GLU A 7 -15.09 11.29 13.15
CA GLU A 7 -15.81 10.08 13.60
C GLU A 7 -15.10 8.77 13.19
N LEU A 8 -13.76 8.77 13.28
CA LEU A 8 -12.93 7.64 12.85
C LEU A 8 -13.24 6.35 13.63
N ASP A 9 -13.74 6.48 14.85
CA ASP A 9 -14.21 5.40 15.69
C ASP A 9 -15.44 4.68 15.09
N LYS A 10 -16.31 5.40 14.38
CA LYS A 10 -17.57 4.86 13.84
C LYS A 10 -17.42 4.12 12.51
N LEU A 11 -16.23 4.09 11.91
CA LEU A 11 -15.99 3.40 10.63
C LEU A 11 -16.34 1.90 10.68
N GLY A 12 -16.35 1.29 11.88
CA GLY A 12 -16.76 -0.10 12.10
C GLY A 12 -18.23 -0.29 12.49
N ASP A 13 -18.98 0.78 12.78
CA ASP A 13 -20.34 0.72 13.33
C ASP A 13 -21.42 0.74 12.27
N GLU A 14 -21.14 1.43 11.16
CA GLU A 14 -22.03 1.55 10.02
C GLU A 14 -21.28 1.46 8.70
N LYS A 15 -22.02 1.41 7.59
CA LYS A 15 -21.43 1.31 6.27
C LYS A 15 -20.88 2.66 5.83
N SER A 16 -19.60 2.87 6.08
CA SER A 16 -18.89 4.12 5.76
C SER A 16 -17.75 3.91 4.77
N ALA A 17 -17.39 4.98 4.06
CA ALA A 17 -16.22 5.03 3.18
C ALA A 17 -15.47 6.34 3.44
N LEU A 18 -14.20 6.22 3.84
CA LEU A 18 -13.31 7.34 4.12
C LEU A 18 -12.15 7.34 3.12
N PHE A 19 -11.83 8.52 2.58
CA PHE A 19 -10.76 8.70 1.61
C PHE A 19 -9.73 9.69 2.15
N PHE A 20 -8.49 9.23 2.31
CA PHE A 20 -7.35 10.11 2.55
C PHE A 20 -6.73 10.45 1.19
N LEU A 21 -6.77 11.73 0.83
CA LEU A 21 -6.17 12.23 -0.40
C LEU A 21 -4.86 12.92 -0.05
N ILE A 22 -3.76 12.30 -0.44
CA ILE A 22 -2.40 12.86 -0.29
C ILE A 22 -1.91 13.38 -1.63
N SER A 23 -1.09 14.42 -1.58
CA SER A 23 -0.35 14.90 -2.73
C SER A 23 0.78 13.91 -3.05
N ASP A 24 1.00 13.66 -4.33
CA ASP A 24 2.15 12.89 -4.82
C ASP A 24 3.43 13.75 -4.88
N THR A 25 3.28 15.07 -5.00
CA THR A 25 4.41 16.01 -5.10
C THR A 25 4.80 16.67 -3.79
N ASP A 26 3.85 16.81 -2.86
CA ASP A 26 4.05 17.54 -1.62
C ASP A 26 3.98 16.61 -0.42
N THR A 27 5.12 16.42 0.24
CA THR A 27 5.26 15.54 1.40
C THR A 27 4.98 16.21 2.74
N THR A 28 4.73 17.52 2.74
CA THR A 28 4.61 18.35 3.96
C THR A 28 3.55 17.81 4.92
N TYR A 29 2.43 17.30 4.40
CA TYR A 29 1.29 16.84 5.22
C TYR A 29 1.22 15.33 5.43
N ASN A 30 2.24 14.58 5.00
CA ASN A 30 2.23 13.12 5.12
C ASN A 30 2.14 12.65 6.58
N PHE A 31 2.77 13.39 7.50
CA PHE A 31 2.73 13.08 8.93
C PHE A 31 1.31 13.15 9.51
N LEU A 32 0.45 14.06 9.02
CA LEU A 32 -0.94 14.17 9.47
C LEU A 32 -1.73 12.91 9.11
N VAL A 33 -1.50 12.39 7.91
CA VAL A 33 -2.15 11.16 7.46
C VAL A 33 -1.62 9.94 8.22
N ALA A 34 -0.32 9.88 8.49
CA ALA A 34 0.27 8.84 9.32
C ALA A 34 -0.31 8.86 10.75
N LEU A 35 -0.46 10.04 11.35
CA LEU A 35 -1.09 10.22 12.66
C LEU A 35 -2.56 9.80 12.64
N ALA A 36 -3.32 10.23 11.62
CA ALA A 36 -4.72 9.87 11.45
C ALA A 36 -4.89 8.35 11.32
N PHE A 37 -4.02 7.65 10.58
CA PHE A 37 -4.05 6.20 10.50
C PHE A 37 -3.77 5.53 11.85
N SER A 38 -2.72 5.98 12.56
CA SER A 38 -2.40 5.46 13.90
C SER A 38 -3.59 5.60 14.85
N GLN A 39 -4.20 6.79 14.90
CA GLN A 39 -5.36 7.07 15.73
C GLN A 39 -6.57 6.23 15.32
N MET A 40 -6.86 6.14 14.02
CA MET A 40 -7.96 5.33 13.48
C MET A 40 -7.82 3.86 13.89
N PHE A 41 -6.64 3.25 13.73
CA PHE A 41 -6.44 1.85 14.12
C PHE A 41 -6.63 1.64 15.63
N ASN A 42 -6.11 2.54 16.46
CA ASN A 42 -6.25 2.45 17.91
C ASN A 42 -7.72 2.57 18.34
N LEU A 43 -8.44 3.58 17.83
CA LEU A 43 -9.86 3.79 18.14
C LEU A 43 -10.72 2.60 17.70
N LEU A 44 -10.49 2.08 16.49
CA LEU A 44 -11.22 0.90 16.01
C LEU A 44 -10.94 -0.34 16.85
N CYS A 45 -9.69 -0.52 17.30
CA CYS A 45 -9.36 -1.64 18.17
C CYS A 45 -10.01 -1.51 19.55
N GLU A 46 -9.95 -0.32 20.15
CA GLU A 46 -10.58 -0.04 21.43
C GLU A 46 -12.09 -0.22 21.36
N ARG A 47 -12.73 0.28 20.30
CA ARG A 47 -14.17 0.13 20.09
C ARG A 47 -14.58 -1.33 19.89
N ALA A 48 -13.79 -2.10 19.13
CA ALA A 48 -14.01 -3.54 18.99
C ALA A 48 -14.00 -4.23 20.35
N ASP A 49 -13.00 -3.95 21.18
CA ASP A 49 -12.79 -4.61 22.48
C ASP A 49 -13.83 -4.17 23.53
N ASN A 50 -14.07 -2.87 23.67
CA ASN A 50 -14.90 -2.29 24.74
C ASN A 50 -16.40 -2.33 24.43
N THR A 51 -16.81 -2.12 23.17
CA THR A 51 -18.23 -1.99 22.80
C THR A 51 -18.80 -3.30 22.26
N TYR A 52 -18.02 -4.05 21.48
CA TYR A 52 -18.52 -5.22 20.75
C TYR A 52 -17.92 -6.56 21.22
N GLY A 53 -17.12 -6.57 22.29
CA GLY A 53 -16.57 -7.80 22.88
C GLY A 53 -15.50 -8.48 22.02
N GLY A 54 -14.79 -7.71 21.19
CA GLY A 54 -13.59 -8.12 20.47
C GLY A 54 -13.66 -8.05 18.95
N ARG A 55 -14.83 -7.79 18.34
CA ARG A 55 -15.01 -7.71 16.87
C ARG A 55 -15.98 -6.61 16.46
N LEU A 56 -15.60 -5.81 15.46
CA LEU A 56 -16.50 -4.81 14.89
C LEU A 56 -17.67 -5.48 14.15
N PRO A 57 -18.87 -4.86 14.16
CA PRO A 57 -20.04 -5.41 13.48
C PRO A 57 -19.91 -5.34 11.95
N TYR A 58 -19.19 -4.34 11.41
CA TYR A 58 -18.85 -4.24 9.99
C TYR A 58 -17.35 -4.35 9.77
N HIS A 59 -16.96 -5.13 8.76
CA HIS A 59 -15.56 -5.35 8.41
C HIS A 59 -14.93 -4.09 7.83
N VAL A 60 -13.90 -3.57 8.52
CA VAL A 60 -13.16 -2.39 8.05
C VAL A 60 -12.00 -2.83 7.17
N ARG A 61 -12.03 -2.43 5.90
CA ARG A 61 -10.95 -2.71 4.95
C ARG A 61 -10.21 -1.44 4.58
N VAL A 62 -8.94 -1.38 4.99
CA VAL A 62 -8.03 -0.31 4.63
C VAL A 62 -7.26 -0.71 3.37
N LEU A 63 -7.47 0.07 2.29
CA LEU A 63 -6.72 -0.04 1.04
C LEU A 63 -5.73 1.11 1.01
N TRP A 64 -4.47 0.82 1.25
CA TRP A 64 -3.44 1.84 1.36
C TRP A 64 -2.61 1.86 0.08
N ASP A 65 -3.10 2.64 -0.87
CA ASP A 65 -2.40 2.86 -2.13
C ASP A 65 -1.10 3.62 -1.88
N GLU A 66 -0.03 3.16 -2.52
CA GLU A 66 1.31 3.74 -2.42
C GLU A 66 1.75 4.09 -0.98
N ALA A 67 1.75 3.09 -0.10
CA ALA A 67 2.06 3.28 1.33
C ALA A 67 3.44 3.91 1.60
N ALA A 68 4.34 3.86 0.61
CA ALA A 68 5.63 4.52 0.66
C ALA A 68 5.53 6.06 0.75
N ASN A 69 4.52 6.65 0.12
CA ASN A 69 4.38 8.11 0.04
C ASN A 69 3.88 8.70 1.36
N THR A 70 2.97 8.03 2.07
CA THR A 70 2.45 8.50 3.36
C THR A 70 3.51 8.55 4.46
N GLY A 71 4.64 7.85 4.29
CA GLY A 71 5.72 7.77 5.27
C GLY A 71 5.51 6.65 6.29
N GLN A 72 6.27 6.72 7.39
CA GLN A 72 6.27 5.68 8.42
C GLN A 72 5.10 5.89 9.39
N VAL A 73 4.20 4.91 9.50
CA VAL A 73 3.20 4.87 10.58
C VAL A 73 3.83 4.19 11.80
N PRO A 74 3.89 4.88 12.96
CA PRO A 74 4.44 4.31 14.18
C PRO A 74 3.69 3.03 14.61
N GLY A 75 4.43 1.97 14.90
CA GLY A 75 3.86 0.73 15.43
C GLY A 75 3.05 -0.10 14.43
N LEU A 76 3.20 0.15 13.13
CA LEU A 76 2.50 -0.61 12.08
C LEU A 76 2.68 -2.13 12.25
N GLU A 77 3.87 -2.58 12.63
CA GLU A 77 4.20 -4.00 12.88
C GLU A 77 3.35 -4.64 13.98
N LYS A 78 2.95 -3.85 14.99
CA LYS A 78 2.05 -4.30 16.06
C LYS A 78 0.61 -4.26 15.59
N ILE A 79 0.22 -3.20 14.88
CA ILE A 79 -1.13 -3.03 14.34
C ILE A 79 -1.47 -4.23 13.44
N VAL A 80 -0.64 -4.56 12.46
CA VAL A 80 -0.92 -5.66 11.51
C VAL A 80 -1.06 -7.03 12.18
N ALA A 81 -0.42 -7.24 13.33
CA ALA A 81 -0.54 -8.49 14.09
C ALA A 81 -1.87 -8.59 14.86
N VAL A 82 -2.49 -7.46 15.21
CA VAL A 82 -3.61 -7.38 16.18
C VAL A 82 -4.95 -7.12 15.51
N ILE A 83 -4.97 -6.42 14.37
CA ILE A 83 -6.20 -5.99 13.68
C ILE A 83 -7.08 -7.14 13.18
N ARG A 84 -6.47 -8.28 12.82
CA ARG A 84 -7.20 -9.41 12.21
C ARG A 84 -8.30 -9.95 13.12
N SER A 85 -8.05 -10.03 14.42
CA SER A 85 -9.04 -10.58 15.36
C SER A 85 -10.23 -9.66 15.59
N ARG A 86 -10.12 -8.39 15.18
CA ARG A 86 -11.11 -7.31 15.40
C ARG A 86 -11.96 -7.00 14.17
N GLU A 87 -11.90 -7.86 13.15
CA GLU A 87 -12.61 -7.68 11.87
C GLU A 87 -12.11 -6.46 11.08
N ILE A 88 -10.78 -6.24 11.12
CA ILE A 88 -10.10 -5.19 10.38
C ILE A 88 -9.05 -5.84 9.46
N SER A 89 -8.99 -5.39 8.21
CA SER A 89 -7.99 -5.85 7.22
C SER A 89 -7.22 -4.69 6.61
N LEU A 90 -5.96 -4.95 6.32
CA LEU A 90 -5.06 -3.99 5.67
C LEU A 90 -4.53 -4.59 4.37
N THR A 91 -4.55 -3.81 3.30
CA THR A 91 -3.89 -4.13 2.03
C THR A 91 -2.92 -3.00 1.70
N LEU A 92 -1.62 -3.30 1.71
CA LEU A 92 -0.57 -2.35 1.36
C LEU A 92 -0.19 -2.51 -0.10
N PHE A 93 -0.14 -1.42 -0.84
CA PHE A 93 0.36 -1.39 -2.21
C PHE A 93 1.75 -0.73 -2.23
N TYR A 94 2.73 -1.46 -2.77
CA TYR A 94 4.10 -1.00 -2.94
C TYR A 94 4.52 -1.15 -4.41
N GLN A 95 5.25 -0.17 -4.93
CA GLN A 95 5.87 -0.28 -6.26
C GLN A 95 7.10 -1.18 -6.20
N ALA A 96 7.86 -1.08 -5.12
CA ALA A 96 9.09 -1.82 -4.87
C ALA A 96 9.17 -2.23 -3.40
N MET A 97 9.66 -3.44 -3.15
CA MET A 97 9.77 -3.94 -1.78
C MET A 97 10.87 -3.19 -1.00
N SER A 98 11.86 -2.61 -1.71
CA SER A 98 12.83 -1.70 -1.10
C SER A 98 12.21 -0.49 -0.43
N GLN A 99 11.05 0.01 -0.88
CA GLN A 99 10.38 1.14 -0.23
C GLN A 99 9.91 0.76 1.18
N CYS A 100 9.30 -0.42 1.32
CA CYS A 100 8.91 -0.96 2.63
C CYS A 100 10.14 -1.18 3.53
N LYS A 101 11.24 -1.74 2.98
CA LYS A 101 12.48 -1.94 3.72
C LYS A 101 13.16 -0.63 4.13
N ALA A 102 13.10 0.41 3.30
CA ALA A 102 13.68 1.72 3.60
C ALA A 102 12.92 2.42 4.75
N LEU A 103 11.59 2.32 4.75
CA LEU A 103 10.75 2.95 5.77
C LEU A 103 10.79 2.22 7.10
N TYR A 104 10.65 0.90 7.09
CA TYR A 104 10.46 0.10 8.31
C TYR A 104 11.70 -0.66 8.76
N LYS A 105 12.79 -0.69 7.97
CA LYS A 105 14.06 -1.37 8.28
C LYS A 105 13.80 -2.81 8.78
N ASP A 106 14.21 -3.11 10.00
CA ASP A 106 14.07 -4.43 10.64
C ASP A 106 12.60 -4.84 10.85
N HIS A 107 11.66 -3.89 10.93
CA HIS A 107 10.25 -4.18 11.09
C HIS A 107 9.56 -4.60 9.78
N SER A 108 10.19 -4.36 8.62
CA SER A 108 9.61 -4.72 7.32
C SER A 108 9.33 -6.22 7.18
N GLU A 109 10.23 -7.07 7.69
CA GLU A 109 10.05 -8.52 7.68
C GLU A 109 8.87 -8.95 8.57
N THR A 110 8.71 -8.30 9.74
CA THR A 110 7.58 -8.55 10.64
C THR A 110 6.26 -8.15 9.99
N ILE A 111 6.21 -7.00 9.31
CA ILE A 111 5.01 -6.55 8.61
C ILE A 111 4.64 -7.56 7.52
N MET A 112 5.61 -7.95 6.68
CA MET A 112 5.39 -8.91 5.61
C MET A 112 5.00 -10.31 6.11
N GLY A 113 5.59 -10.76 7.22
CA GLY A 113 5.27 -12.05 7.82
C GLY A 113 3.84 -12.13 8.38
N ASN A 114 3.23 -10.98 8.71
CA ASN A 114 1.83 -10.91 9.14
C ASN A 114 0.84 -10.81 7.97
N MET A 115 1.31 -10.57 6.73
CA MET A 115 0.45 -10.53 5.55
C MET A 115 0.10 -11.95 5.09
N ASP A 116 -1.20 -12.26 5.04
CA ASP A 116 -1.69 -13.60 4.68
C ASP A 116 -1.59 -13.90 3.18
N SER A 117 -1.60 -12.85 2.36
CA SER A 117 -1.62 -12.93 0.90
C SER A 117 -0.63 -11.93 0.30
N ILE A 118 0.11 -12.36 -0.72
CA ILE A 118 1.02 -11.50 -1.46
C ILE A 118 0.70 -11.62 -2.95
N VAL A 119 0.52 -10.47 -3.60
CA VAL A 119 0.24 -10.39 -5.05
C VAL A 119 1.37 -9.63 -5.72
N PHE A 120 2.09 -10.30 -6.62
CA PHE A 120 3.09 -9.68 -7.46
C PHE A 120 2.52 -9.41 -8.86
N LEU A 121 2.46 -8.13 -9.22
CA LEU A 121 1.89 -7.65 -10.50
C LEU A 121 2.92 -7.43 -11.61
N GLY A 122 4.21 -7.69 -11.32
CA GLY A 122 5.33 -7.35 -12.18
C GLY A 122 6.21 -6.26 -11.58
N GLY A 123 7.50 -6.28 -11.92
CA GLY A 123 8.50 -5.36 -11.38
C GLY A 123 9.86 -5.61 -12.02
N ARG A 124 10.78 -4.65 -11.85
CA ARG A 124 12.15 -4.73 -12.38
C ARG A 124 13.23 -4.76 -11.30
N GLU A 125 12.83 -4.66 -10.04
CA GLU A 125 13.76 -4.59 -8.92
C GLU A 125 14.41 -5.95 -8.67
N ALA A 126 15.74 -6.03 -8.83
CA ALA A 126 16.48 -7.29 -8.76
C ALA A 126 16.37 -8.01 -7.41
N SER A 127 16.36 -7.26 -6.30
CA SER A 127 16.20 -7.79 -4.94
C SER A 127 14.84 -8.48 -4.77
N THR A 128 13.76 -7.81 -5.19
CA THR A 128 12.39 -8.34 -5.13
C THR A 128 12.21 -9.55 -6.03
N LEU A 129 12.77 -9.52 -7.25
CA LEU A 129 12.71 -10.66 -8.18
C LEU A 129 13.43 -11.89 -7.63
N LYS A 130 14.58 -11.68 -6.96
CA LYS A 130 15.32 -12.76 -6.31
C LYS A 130 14.53 -13.35 -5.15
N ASP A 131 13.92 -12.50 -4.32
CA ASP A 131 13.09 -12.93 -3.19
C ASP A 131 11.89 -13.77 -3.67
N ILE A 132 11.23 -13.35 -4.74
CA ILE A 132 10.12 -14.11 -5.35
C ILE A 132 10.60 -15.46 -5.89
N SER A 133 11.69 -15.48 -6.66
CA SER A 133 12.24 -16.70 -7.25
C SER A 133 12.64 -17.73 -6.18
N GLU A 134 13.45 -17.29 -5.20
CA GLU A 134 14.08 -18.18 -4.23
C GLU A 134 13.16 -18.53 -3.06
N ASN A 135 12.47 -17.54 -2.49
CA ASN A 135 11.75 -17.70 -1.23
C ASN A 135 10.26 -17.99 -1.44
N TRP A 136 9.63 -17.46 -2.51
CA TRP A 136 8.18 -17.62 -2.69
C TRP A 136 7.87 -18.81 -3.61
N LEU A 137 8.46 -18.85 -4.80
CA LEU A 137 8.17 -19.89 -5.81
C LEU A 137 8.83 -21.23 -5.51
N GLY A 138 10.03 -21.21 -4.92
CA GLY A 138 10.80 -22.41 -4.60
C GLY A 138 11.42 -23.10 -5.82
N LYS A 139 11.73 -24.40 -5.66
CA LYS A 139 12.48 -25.18 -6.66
C LYS A 139 11.68 -26.35 -7.21
N ALA A 140 11.81 -26.59 -8.51
CA ALA A 140 11.34 -27.77 -9.21
C ALA A 140 12.50 -28.75 -9.48
N THR A 141 12.19 -30.04 -9.53
CA THR A 141 13.16 -31.06 -9.97
C THR A 141 13.03 -31.26 -11.47
N ILE A 142 14.13 -31.10 -12.20
CA ILE A 142 14.23 -31.36 -13.64
C ILE A 142 15.10 -32.59 -13.88
N SER A 143 14.73 -33.42 -14.85
CA SER A 143 15.56 -34.54 -15.32
C SER A 143 16.36 -34.10 -16.54
N MET A 144 17.68 -34.15 -16.44
CA MET A 144 18.61 -33.89 -17.53
C MET A 144 19.09 -35.22 -18.09
N GLN A 145 18.83 -35.44 -19.38
CA GLN A 145 19.36 -36.58 -20.13
C GLN A 145 20.50 -36.09 -21.01
N THR A 146 21.69 -36.63 -20.80
CA THR A 146 22.88 -36.35 -21.60
C THR A 146 23.17 -37.55 -22.49
N GLU A 147 23.21 -37.32 -23.80
CA GLU A 147 23.55 -38.36 -24.78
C GLU A 147 24.95 -38.12 -25.34
N GLY A 148 25.85 -39.05 -25.11
CA GLY A 148 27.19 -39.06 -25.70
C GLY A 148 27.23 -39.97 -26.91
N ARG A 149 27.64 -39.44 -28.07
CA ARG A 149 27.99 -40.23 -29.25
C ARG A 149 29.46 -40.04 -29.58
N SER A 150 30.21 -41.14 -29.63
CA SER A 150 31.58 -41.15 -30.12
C SER A 150 31.63 -41.85 -31.48
N ARG A 151 32.14 -41.16 -32.51
CA ARG A 151 32.32 -41.70 -33.87
C ARG A 151 33.81 -42.02 -34.09
N GLY A 152 34.23 -43.18 -33.60
CA GLY A 152 35.52 -43.81 -33.90
C GLY A 152 35.35 -45.03 -34.82
N GLN A 153 36.31 -45.97 -34.77
CA GLN A 153 36.26 -47.22 -35.56
C GLN A 153 35.10 -48.15 -35.14
N SER A 154 34.59 -48.00 -33.91
CA SER A 154 33.32 -48.55 -33.42
C SER A 154 32.47 -47.41 -32.86
N GLU A 155 31.19 -47.36 -33.24
CA GLU A 155 30.24 -46.36 -32.75
C GLU A 155 29.82 -46.72 -31.31
N SER A 156 30.03 -45.82 -30.35
CA SER A 156 29.57 -46.01 -28.97
C SER A 156 28.55 -44.95 -28.59
N TYR A 157 27.50 -45.40 -27.91
CA TYR A 157 26.40 -44.58 -27.41
C TYR A 157 26.36 -44.68 -25.89
N SER A 158 26.41 -43.54 -25.21
CA SER A 158 26.20 -43.45 -23.77
C SER A 158 25.01 -42.54 -23.47
N GLN A 159 24.15 -42.98 -22.56
CA GLN A 159 23.08 -42.16 -22.01
C GLN A 159 23.28 -42.03 -20.51
N ASN A 160 23.27 -40.79 -20.02
CA ASN A 160 23.30 -40.51 -18.59
C ASN A 160 22.06 -39.68 -18.21
N MET A 161 21.37 -40.07 -17.15
CA MET A 161 20.18 -39.38 -16.65
C MET A 161 20.47 -38.85 -15.25
N GLN A 162 20.39 -37.52 -15.08
CA GLN A 162 20.63 -36.84 -13.81
C GLN A 162 19.39 -36.05 -13.39
N ARG A 163 19.06 -36.05 -12.10
CA ARG A 163 18.04 -35.15 -11.53
C ARG A 163 18.72 -33.91 -10.97
N LEU A 164 18.28 -32.73 -11.38
CA LEU A 164 18.79 -31.43 -10.95
C LEU A 164 17.66 -30.60 -10.34
N GLY A 165 17.98 -29.76 -9.36
CA GLY A 165 17.06 -28.76 -8.83
C GLY A 165 17.18 -27.46 -9.63
N ARG A 166 16.08 -26.91 -10.10
CA ARG A 166 15.98 -25.61 -10.78
C ARG A 166 14.93 -24.75 -10.08
N GLU A 167 15.13 -23.44 -10.01
CA GLU A 167 14.07 -22.52 -9.60
C GLU A 167 12.80 -22.72 -10.45
N LEU A 168 11.63 -22.66 -9.83
CA LEU A 168 10.35 -22.85 -10.53
C LEU A 168 10.16 -21.80 -11.63
N MET A 169 10.58 -20.57 -11.37
CA MET A 169 10.67 -19.50 -12.35
C MET A 169 11.92 -18.68 -12.04
N THR A 170 12.84 -18.56 -13.00
CA THR A 170 14.06 -17.77 -12.83
C THR A 170 13.75 -16.28 -12.78
N THR A 171 14.66 -15.49 -12.21
CA THR A 171 14.53 -14.01 -12.18
C THR A 171 14.29 -13.39 -13.55
N SER A 172 14.89 -13.96 -14.61
CA SER A 172 14.69 -13.53 -15.99
C SER A 172 13.29 -13.86 -16.51
N GLU A 173 12.76 -15.04 -16.20
CA GLU A 173 11.38 -15.42 -16.54
C GLU A 173 10.36 -14.56 -15.80
N ILE A 174 10.60 -14.20 -14.54
CA ILE A 174 9.74 -13.29 -13.76
C ILE A 174 9.80 -11.86 -14.34
N THR A 175 10.98 -11.38 -14.75
CA THR A 175 11.14 -10.04 -15.35
C THR A 175 10.42 -9.92 -16.69
N THR A 176 10.38 -11.00 -17.46
CA THR A 176 9.73 -11.06 -18.78
C THR A 176 8.29 -11.58 -18.70
N MET A 177 7.74 -11.69 -17.49
CA MET A 177 6.37 -12.14 -17.29
C MET A 177 5.38 -11.24 -18.05
N PRO A 178 4.42 -11.82 -18.78
CA PRO A 178 3.38 -11.06 -19.47
C PRO A 178 2.65 -10.11 -18.51
N GLY A 179 2.41 -8.88 -18.97
CA GLY A 179 1.79 -7.83 -18.16
C GLY A 179 0.33 -8.11 -17.76
N ASP A 180 -0.30 -9.11 -18.36
CA ASP A 180 -1.64 -9.61 -18.04
C ASP A 180 -1.63 -10.73 -16.99
N LYS A 181 -0.46 -11.10 -16.45
CA LYS A 181 -0.34 -12.15 -15.40
C LYS A 181 0.17 -11.58 -14.09
N CYS A 182 -0.17 -12.26 -13.01
CA CYS A 182 0.32 -12.01 -11.66
C CYS A 182 0.67 -13.32 -10.95
N ILE A 183 1.54 -13.22 -9.96
CA ILE A 183 1.86 -14.32 -9.05
C ILE A 183 1.13 -14.04 -7.74
N LEU A 184 0.29 -14.97 -7.31
CA LEU A 184 -0.42 -14.91 -6.03
C LEU A 184 0.15 -15.97 -5.10
N GLN A 185 0.63 -15.54 -3.94
CA GLN A 185 1.03 -16.40 -2.84
C GLN A 185 -0.01 -16.27 -1.72
N LEU A 186 -0.56 -17.40 -1.29
CA LEU A 186 -1.45 -17.48 -0.13
C LEU A 186 -0.78 -18.27 0.98
N ARG A 187 -1.04 -17.92 2.24
CA ARG A 187 -0.51 -18.66 3.38
C ARG A 187 -0.95 -20.12 3.32
N GLY A 188 0.02 -21.04 3.41
CA GLY A 188 -0.22 -22.49 3.46
C GLY A 188 -0.55 -23.13 2.10
N LEU A 189 -0.51 -22.39 1.00
CA LEU A 189 -0.73 -22.92 -0.34
C LEU A 189 0.49 -22.66 -1.24
N PRO A 190 0.74 -23.51 -2.25
CA PRO A 190 1.71 -23.20 -3.30
C PRO A 190 1.33 -21.92 -4.06
N PRO A 191 2.30 -21.14 -4.57
CA PRO A 191 2.02 -19.97 -5.38
C PRO A 191 1.27 -20.31 -6.68
N PHE A 192 0.43 -19.39 -7.11
CA PHE A 192 -0.38 -19.48 -8.31
C PHE A 192 0.04 -18.43 -9.33
N LEU A 193 0.25 -18.84 -10.57
CA LEU A 193 0.33 -17.91 -11.70
C LEU A 193 -1.09 -17.71 -12.26
N SER A 194 -1.63 -16.51 -12.12
CA SER A 194 -3.00 -16.19 -12.51
C SER A 194 -3.04 -15.03 -13.53
N PRO A 195 -4.00 -14.99 -14.46
CA PRO A 195 -4.28 -13.77 -15.21
C PRO A 195 -4.79 -12.66 -14.27
N LYS A 196 -4.44 -11.41 -14.59
CA LYS A 196 -4.97 -10.21 -13.96
C LYS A 196 -6.45 -10.06 -14.33
N TYR A 197 -7.23 -9.53 -13.40
CA TYR A 197 -8.64 -9.27 -13.64
C TYR A 197 -8.81 -8.11 -14.63
N ASP A 198 -9.54 -8.35 -15.71
CA ASP A 198 -9.87 -7.32 -16.69
C ASP A 198 -10.94 -6.39 -16.12
N LEU A 199 -10.55 -5.14 -15.84
CA LEU A 199 -11.41 -4.12 -15.24
C LEU A 199 -12.69 -3.89 -16.05
N LYS A 200 -12.66 -4.06 -17.38
CA LYS A 200 -13.82 -3.87 -18.26
C LYS A 200 -14.95 -4.89 -18.02
N LYS A 201 -14.61 -6.05 -17.46
CA LYS A 201 -15.56 -7.11 -17.11
C LYS A 201 -16.24 -6.87 -15.77
N HIS A 202 -15.79 -5.89 -15.00
CA HIS A 202 -16.36 -5.60 -13.69
C HIS A 202 -17.81 -5.10 -13.84
N PRO A 203 -18.79 -5.62 -13.08
CA PRO A 203 -20.19 -5.19 -13.16
C PRO A 203 -20.40 -3.68 -13.01
N ASN A 204 -19.51 -3.05 -12.23
CA ASN A 204 -19.52 -1.62 -11.94
C ASN A 204 -18.56 -0.80 -12.82
N TYR A 205 -18.00 -1.37 -13.88
CA TYR A 205 -17.06 -0.65 -14.77
C TYR A 205 -17.68 0.65 -15.33
N LYS A 206 -18.99 0.66 -15.58
CA LYS A 206 -19.74 1.85 -16.03
C LYS A 206 -19.66 3.08 -15.10
N TYR A 207 -19.27 2.89 -13.84
CA TYR A 207 -19.13 3.97 -12.86
C TYR A 207 -17.69 4.48 -12.72
N THR A 208 -16.72 3.91 -13.44
CA THR A 208 -15.32 4.35 -13.36
C THR A 208 -15.07 5.53 -14.29
N ALA A 209 -14.03 6.31 -13.95
CA ALA A 209 -13.55 7.39 -14.82
C ALA A 209 -12.97 6.88 -16.15
N GLU A 210 -12.55 5.60 -16.22
CA GLU A 210 -12.09 5.00 -17.48
C GLU A 210 -13.22 4.77 -18.48
N PHE A 211 -14.42 4.42 -18.01
CA PHE A 211 -15.58 4.24 -18.88
C PHE A 211 -16.09 5.58 -19.42
N ASP A 212 -16.23 6.58 -18.54
CA ASP A 212 -16.62 7.94 -18.91
C ASP A 212 -15.92 8.98 -18.02
N LYS A 213 -14.80 9.50 -18.53
CA LYS A 213 -13.99 10.52 -17.83
C LYS A 213 -14.73 11.84 -17.64
N LYS A 214 -15.72 12.17 -18.45
CA LYS A 214 -16.47 13.43 -18.30
C LYS A 214 -17.49 13.33 -17.18
N LYS A 215 -18.15 12.17 -17.07
CA LYS A 215 -19.22 11.95 -16.11
C LYS A 215 -18.74 11.49 -14.74
N ASN A 216 -17.74 10.59 -14.71
CA ASN A 216 -17.37 9.86 -13.50
C ASN A 216 -16.05 10.34 -12.87
N ALA A 217 -15.29 11.23 -13.53
CA ALA A 217 -14.06 11.73 -12.94
C ALA A 217 -14.36 12.66 -11.75
N PHE A 218 -13.84 12.30 -10.59
CA PHE A 218 -13.86 13.15 -9.42
C PHE A 218 -12.93 14.35 -9.63
N ARG A 219 -13.41 15.55 -9.31
CA ARG A 219 -12.65 16.80 -9.41
C ARG A 219 -12.69 17.49 -8.06
N LEU A 220 -11.53 17.66 -7.43
CA LEU A 220 -11.43 18.27 -6.11
C LEU A 220 -12.04 19.69 -6.11
N GLU A 221 -11.89 20.42 -7.20
CA GLU A 221 -12.42 21.77 -7.39
C GLU A 221 -13.95 21.82 -7.32
N SER A 222 -14.64 20.70 -7.59
CA SER A 222 -16.10 20.64 -7.48
C SER A 222 -16.58 20.75 -6.03
N LEU A 223 -15.78 20.31 -5.06
CA LEU A 223 -16.07 20.48 -3.63
C LEU A 223 -15.97 21.95 -3.21
N PHE A 224 -14.94 22.66 -3.70
CA PHE A 224 -14.74 24.08 -3.42
C PHE A 224 -15.73 24.99 -4.17
N ARG A 225 -16.35 24.53 -5.26
CA ARG A 225 -17.39 25.30 -5.98
C ARG A 225 -18.69 25.45 -5.19
N HIS A 226 -18.98 24.55 -4.26
CA HIS A 226 -20.18 24.62 -3.41
C HIS A 226 -19.95 25.38 -2.09
N ARG A 227 -18.68 25.59 -1.71
CA ARG A 227 -18.26 26.57 -0.70
C ARG A 227 -17.11 27.40 -1.24
N PRO A 228 -17.36 28.37 -2.14
CA PRO A 228 -16.46 29.50 -2.15
C PRO A 228 -16.48 30.06 -0.73
N LEU A 229 -15.31 30.32 -0.12
CA LEU A 229 -15.18 31.18 1.04
C LEU A 229 -15.68 32.57 0.65
N ARG A 230 -17.01 32.70 0.50
CA ARG A 230 -17.70 33.96 0.30
C ARG A 230 -17.85 34.56 1.68
N LEU A 231 -16.82 35.31 2.08
CA LEU A 231 -16.90 36.23 3.20
C LEU A 231 -18.19 37.04 3.04
N LYS A 232 -19.12 36.87 3.97
CA LYS A 232 -20.29 37.74 4.06
C LYS A 232 -19.82 39.10 4.61
N PRO A 233 -20.52 40.20 4.29
CA PRO A 233 -20.21 41.51 4.89
C PRO A 233 -20.25 41.53 6.43
N GLU A 234 -20.87 40.51 7.03
CA GLU A 234 -21.07 40.32 8.46
C GLU A 234 -19.98 39.43 9.11
N ASP A 235 -19.16 38.76 8.32
CA ASP A 235 -18.11 37.88 8.83
C ASP A 235 -16.95 38.74 9.37
N GLU A 236 -16.62 38.60 10.65
CA GLU A 236 -15.40 39.20 11.21
C GLU A 236 -14.19 38.42 10.71
N TYR A 237 -13.29 39.09 9.98
CA TYR A 237 -12.02 38.53 9.54
C TYR A 237 -10.87 39.44 9.96
N THR A 238 -9.76 38.84 10.38
CA THR A 238 -8.53 39.55 10.69
C THR A 238 -7.73 39.70 9.39
N VAL A 239 -7.55 40.94 8.93
CA VAL A 239 -6.70 41.25 7.77
C VAL A 239 -5.26 41.42 8.25
N TYR A 240 -4.35 40.66 7.67
CA TYR A 240 -2.92 40.88 7.80
C TYR A 240 -2.46 41.53 6.50
N GLU A 241 -2.10 42.81 6.54
CA GLU A 241 -1.40 43.46 5.44
C GLU A 241 0.06 43.03 5.50
N VAL A 242 0.49 42.26 4.51
CA VAL A 242 1.90 41.93 4.29
C VAL A 242 2.45 42.97 3.33
N ASP A 243 3.28 43.88 3.84
CA ASP A 243 4.00 44.84 3.01
C ASP A 243 4.95 44.07 2.08
N GLY A 244 4.78 44.28 0.78
CA GLY A 244 5.46 43.55 -0.30
C GLY A 244 6.93 43.94 -0.48
N SER A 245 7.72 43.81 0.56
CA SER A 245 9.18 43.90 0.49
C SER A 245 9.80 42.82 1.37
N ASP A 246 9.69 41.56 0.94
CA ASP A 246 10.69 40.50 1.12
C ASP A 246 10.22 39.25 0.37
N THR A 247 10.48 39.23 -0.93
CA THR A 247 10.25 38.06 -1.82
C THR A 247 11.18 36.88 -1.53
N ASP A 248 11.97 36.92 -0.45
CA ASP A 248 12.86 35.85 -0.02
C ASP A 248 12.51 35.29 1.39
N GLU A 249 11.45 35.77 2.06
CA GLU A 249 11.00 35.29 3.39
C GLU A 249 9.63 34.56 3.39
N GLU A 250 9.06 34.21 2.22
CA GLU A 250 7.94 33.24 2.18
C GLU A 250 8.32 31.83 2.65
N ALA A 251 9.61 31.61 2.94
CA ALA A 251 10.11 30.39 3.56
C ALA A 251 9.87 30.34 5.09
N ASP A 252 9.54 31.45 5.76
CA ASP A 252 9.51 31.51 7.23
C ASP A 252 8.12 31.77 7.87
N LEU A 253 7.07 32.08 7.10
CA LEU A 253 5.70 32.22 7.66
C LEU A 253 4.92 30.89 7.82
N LEU A 254 5.54 29.76 7.44
CA LEU A 254 5.15 28.42 7.88
C LEU A 254 6.10 27.85 8.94
N ASN A 255 6.95 28.69 9.54
CA ASN A 255 7.91 28.27 10.56
C ASN A 255 7.24 28.31 11.94
N PHE A 256 6.64 27.17 12.33
CA PHE A 256 6.03 26.92 13.64
C PHE A 256 7.05 26.48 14.69
N ASP A 257 8.29 26.98 14.64
CA ASP A 257 9.37 26.49 15.49
C ASP A 257 9.54 27.21 16.85
N ASP A 258 8.64 28.13 17.22
CA ASP A 258 8.67 28.76 18.58
C ASP A 258 7.47 28.36 19.45
N LEU A 259 7.01 27.11 19.36
CA LEU A 259 6.13 26.49 20.36
C LEU A 259 6.87 25.38 21.11
N ASP A 260 7.84 25.77 21.92
CA ASP A 260 8.11 25.14 23.21
C ASP A 260 8.77 26.18 24.14
N SER A 261 7.94 26.93 24.86
CA SER A 261 8.29 27.35 26.22
C SER A 261 7.06 27.21 27.11
N ASP A 262 7.22 26.37 28.13
CA ASP A 262 6.29 26.14 29.23
C ASP A 262 5.80 27.46 29.85
N GLU A 263 4.48 27.55 30.07
CA GLU A 263 3.89 27.99 31.34
C GLU A 263 2.35 27.83 31.30
N PHE A 264 1.85 26.69 31.80
CA PHE A 264 0.65 26.74 32.65
C PHE A 264 1.13 27.10 34.06
N VAL A 265 0.40 27.99 34.72
CA VAL A 265 0.49 28.38 36.14
C VAL A 265 0.88 27.22 37.06
#